data_AF-A0A0D2IT34-F1
#
_entry.id   AF-A0A0D2IT34-F1
#
_cell.length_a   1.000
_cell.length_b   1.000
_cell.length_c   1.000
_cell.angle_alpha   90.00
_cell.angle_beta   90.00
_cell.angle_gamma   90.00
#
_symmetry.space_group_name_H-M   'P 1'
#
loop_
_entity.id
_entity.type
_entity.pdbx_description
1 polymer ?
#
loop_
_entity_poly.entity_id
_entity_poly.type
_entity_poly.pdbx_seq_one_letter_code
_entity_poly.pdbx_strand_id
1 'polypeptide(L)'
;MAEIVSAQVAQTLAYNNLLRVFSNRDRASRLAIIRETYTSDVTFYEPDVIATGHDGVDAKAEELLTARAGWEFVPSGNVQRNHNMIWLAWGFGPKDGSTGEVDVKVKGGDVLIVDLEQGKVKSFWVVIEGVTDSKE
;
A
#
# COMPACT_ATOMS: atom_id res chain seq x y z
N MET A 1 -10.78 -0.76 -27.51
CA MET A 1 -10.30 -1.92 -26.73
C MET A 1 -10.62 -1.64 -25.27
N ALA A 2 -10.88 -2.66 -24.44
CA ALA A 2 -11.11 -2.42 -23.03
C ALA A 2 -9.84 -1.82 -22.40
N GLU A 3 -10.01 -0.70 -21.72
CA GLU A 3 -8.95 0.01 -21.01
C GLU A 3 -8.60 -0.79 -19.74
N ILE A 4 -7.43 -1.45 -19.76
CA ILE A 4 -6.98 -2.38 -18.71
C ILE A 4 -5.54 -2.01 -18.35
N VAL A 5 -5.25 -1.88 -17.06
CA VAL A 5 -3.88 -1.66 -16.56
C VAL A 5 -2.98 -2.81 -17.00
N SER A 6 -1.79 -2.55 -17.54
CA SER A 6 -0.87 -3.63 -17.96
C SER A 6 -0.37 -4.46 -16.76
N ALA A 7 0.05 -5.71 -16.98
CA ALA A 7 0.52 -6.57 -15.88
C ALA A 7 1.77 -5.98 -15.22
N GLN A 8 2.65 -5.39 -16.03
CA GLN A 8 3.85 -4.71 -15.54
C GLN A 8 3.49 -3.49 -14.69
N VAL A 9 2.55 -2.66 -15.13
CA VAL A 9 2.11 -1.48 -14.35
C VAL A 9 1.42 -1.92 -13.06
N ALA A 10 0.57 -2.94 -13.11
CA ALA A 10 -0.08 -3.48 -11.91
C ALA A 10 0.95 -3.98 -10.88
N GLN A 11 1.93 -4.76 -11.32
CA GLN A 11 3.01 -5.25 -10.47
C GLN A 11 3.79 -4.08 -9.84
N THR A 12 4.19 -3.11 -10.66
CA THR A 12 4.97 -1.95 -10.20
C THR A 12 4.18 -1.13 -9.17
N LEU A 13 2.92 -0.79 -9.44
CA LEU A 13 2.12 0.03 -8.53
C LEU A 13 1.83 -0.69 -7.21
N ALA A 14 1.50 -1.99 -7.25
CA ALA A 14 1.28 -2.79 -6.05
C ALA A 14 2.53 -2.88 -5.16
N TYR A 15 3.69 -3.13 -5.77
CA TYR A 15 4.96 -3.25 -5.02
C TYR A 15 5.49 -1.90 -4.56
N ASN A 16 5.29 -0.85 -5.34
CA ASN A 16 5.62 0.50 -4.90
C ASN A 16 4.79 0.88 -3.66
N ASN A 17 3.46 0.69 -3.72
CA ASN A 17 2.56 0.94 -2.59
C ASN A 17 3.05 0.19 -1.35
N LEU A 18 3.13 -1.14 -1.42
CA LEU A 18 3.40 -1.97 -0.26
C LEU A 18 4.84 -1.83 0.26
N LEU A 19 5.84 -1.97 -0.61
CA LEU A 19 7.24 -2.18 -0.20
C LEU A 19 8.13 -0.94 -0.30
N ARG A 20 7.70 0.11 -1.02
CA ARG A 20 8.51 1.30 -1.24
C ARG A 20 7.89 2.58 -0.67
N VAL A 21 6.60 2.57 -0.37
CA VAL A 21 5.91 3.62 0.37
C VAL A 21 5.73 3.18 1.82
N PHE A 22 4.93 2.13 2.07
CA PHE A 22 4.55 1.71 3.42
C PHE A 22 5.61 0.89 4.18
N SER A 23 6.71 0.48 3.53
CA SER A 23 7.90 -0.10 4.20
C SER A 23 9.12 0.84 4.21
N ASN A 24 9.01 2.07 3.70
CA ASN A 24 10.16 2.96 3.57
C ASN A 24 10.23 3.98 4.71
N ARG A 25 11.27 3.86 5.55
CA ARG A 25 11.51 4.77 6.69
C ARG A 25 12.25 6.06 6.33
N ASP A 26 12.88 6.12 5.17
CA ASP A 26 13.53 7.35 4.70
C ASP A 26 12.52 8.25 3.99
N ARG A 27 12.25 9.42 4.58
CA ARG A 27 11.22 10.33 4.08
C ARG A 27 11.50 10.86 2.67
N ALA A 28 12.74 11.21 2.38
CA ALA A 28 13.10 11.80 1.09
C ALA A 28 12.83 10.83 -0.07
N SER A 29 13.30 9.58 0.06
CA SER A 29 13.03 8.55 -0.93
C SER A 29 11.56 8.13 -0.95
N ARG A 30 10.88 8.06 0.20
CA ARG A 30 9.44 7.74 0.26
C ARG A 30 8.61 8.76 -0.52
N LEU A 31 8.85 10.06 -0.34
CA LEU A 31 8.16 11.11 -1.10
C LEU A 31 8.40 11.03 -2.61
N ALA A 32 9.61 10.64 -3.04
CA ALA A 32 9.88 10.40 -4.46
C ALA A 32 8.99 9.26 -5.01
N ILE A 33 8.90 8.14 -4.28
CA ILE A 33 8.06 7.00 -4.70
C ILE A 33 6.57 7.34 -4.65
N ILE A 34 6.11 8.11 -3.67
CA ILE A 34 4.74 8.60 -3.60
C ILE A 34 4.39 9.37 -4.89
N ARG A 35 5.26 10.27 -5.35
CA ARG A 35 5.04 11.04 -6.58
C ARG A 35 5.02 10.19 -7.84
N GLU A 36 5.79 9.10 -7.87
CA GLU A 36 5.79 8.13 -8.97
C GLU A 36 4.52 7.27 -8.98
N THR A 37 3.98 6.96 -7.80
CA THR A 37 2.94 5.93 -7.61
C THR A 37 1.53 6.50 -7.66
N TYR A 38 1.31 7.69 -7.10
CA TYR A 38 -0.02 8.25 -6.91
C TYR A 38 -0.25 9.56 -7.68
N THR A 39 -1.49 9.81 -8.10
CA THR A 39 -1.89 11.14 -8.58
C THR A 39 -1.71 12.17 -7.46
N SER A 40 -1.53 13.46 -7.81
CA SER A 40 -1.31 14.52 -6.82
C SER A 40 -2.48 14.70 -5.84
N ASP A 41 -3.68 14.28 -6.26
CA ASP A 41 -4.93 14.35 -5.51
C ASP A 41 -5.45 12.96 -5.08
N VAL A 42 -4.53 12.00 -4.90
CA VAL A 42 -4.88 10.64 -4.47
C VAL A 42 -5.74 10.64 -3.20
N THR A 43 -6.71 9.73 -3.13
CA THR A 43 -7.45 9.49 -1.88
C THR A 43 -7.17 8.10 -1.33
N PHE A 44 -6.68 8.04 -0.11
CA PHE A 44 -6.37 6.84 0.64
C PHE A 44 -7.43 6.61 1.71
N TYR A 45 -8.03 5.42 1.73
CA TYR A 45 -9.00 4.96 2.71
C TYR A 45 -8.40 3.83 3.57
N GLU A 46 -8.22 4.12 4.85
CA GLU A 46 -8.08 3.13 5.92
C GLU A 46 -9.44 2.94 6.62
N PRO A 47 -9.63 1.89 7.44
CA PRO A 47 -10.89 1.68 8.15
C PRO A 47 -11.42 2.91 8.91
N ASP A 48 -10.53 3.65 9.58
CA ASP A 48 -10.90 4.78 10.44
C ASP A 48 -10.46 6.16 9.91
N VAL A 49 -9.70 6.20 8.82
CA VAL A 49 -9.02 7.42 8.36
C VAL A 49 -9.11 7.56 6.85
N ILE A 50 -9.33 8.80 6.40
CA ILE A 50 -9.16 9.20 5.00
C ILE A 50 -7.98 10.17 4.93
N ALA A 51 -7.02 9.88 4.06
CA ALA A 51 -5.90 10.77 3.75
C ALA A 51 -5.93 11.17 2.28
N THR A 52 -5.57 12.42 1.98
CA THR A 52 -5.61 12.95 0.62
C THR A 52 -4.29 13.57 0.21
N GLY A 53 -3.94 13.42 -1.06
CA GLY A 53 -2.72 13.95 -1.65
C GLY A 53 -1.45 13.28 -1.14
N HIS A 54 -0.32 13.66 -1.73
CA HIS A 54 0.99 13.06 -1.42
C HIS A 54 1.39 13.24 0.04
N ASP A 55 1.15 14.41 0.62
CA ASP A 55 1.49 14.69 2.01
C ASP A 55 0.64 13.86 2.99
N GLY A 56 -0.63 13.62 2.67
CA GLY A 56 -1.50 12.77 3.48
C GLY A 56 -1.02 11.32 3.50
N VAL A 57 -0.62 10.79 2.34
CA VAL A 57 -0.05 9.44 2.24
C VAL A 57 1.30 9.35 2.97
N ASP A 58 2.19 10.33 2.81
CA ASP A 58 3.48 10.39 3.52
C ASP A 58 3.29 10.37 5.04
N ALA A 59 2.38 11.19 5.55
CA ALA A 59 2.07 11.28 6.98
C ALA A 59 1.54 9.95 7.53
N LYS A 60 0.63 9.27 6.82
CA LYS A 60 0.12 7.96 7.24
C LYS A 60 1.19 6.87 7.24
N ALA A 61 2.06 6.84 6.22
CA ALA A 61 3.17 5.91 6.19
C ALA A 61 4.18 6.15 7.34
N GLU A 62 4.50 7.42 7.62
CA GLU A 62 5.36 7.81 8.74
C GLU A 62 4.76 7.41 10.10
N GLU A 63 3.47 7.68 10.31
CA GLU A 63 2.75 7.30 11.52
C GLU A 63 2.81 5.79 11.76
N LEU A 64 2.46 4.99 10.73
CA LEU A 64 2.48 3.52 10.81
C LEU A 64 3.87 2.99 11.15
N LEU A 65 4.90 3.44 10.42
CA LEU A 65 6.27 2.94 10.57
C LEU A 65 6.92 3.36 11.89
N THR A 66 6.51 4.51 12.43
CA THR A 66 6.92 4.97 13.77
C THR A 66 6.27 4.12 14.85
N ALA A 67 4.96 3.86 14.75
CA ALA A 67 4.22 3.05 15.72
C ALA A 67 4.63 1.57 15.70
N ARG A 68 5.19 1.09 14.59
CA ARG A 68 5.55 -0.32 14.35
C ARG A 68 7.03 -0.46 13.99
N ALA A 69 7.89 0.05 14.85
CA ALA A 69 9.34 -0.08 14.69
C ALA A 69 9.76 -1.56 14.55
N GLY A 70 10.57 -1.87 13.53
CA GLY A 70 11.03 -3.24 13.25
C GLY A 70 10.00 -4.16 12.57
N TRP A 71 8.79 -3.66 12.30
CA TRP A 71 7.80 -4.41 11.52
C TRP A 71 8.00 -4.19 10.01
N GLU A 72 7.67 -5.20 9.23
CA GLU A 72 7.82 -5.20 7.77
C GLU A 72 6.58 -5.81 7.10
N PHE A 73 6.25 -5.31 5.92
CA PHE A 73 5.25 -5.91 5.04
C PHE A 73 5.87 -7.03 4.19
N VAL A 74 5.09 -8.09 3.97
CA VAL A 74 5.40 -9.16 3.03
C VAL A 74 4.22 -9.39 2.08
N PRO A 75 4.42 -9.44 0.75
CA PRO A 75 3.36 -9.79 -0.19
C PRO A 75 2.83 -11.21 0.09
N SER A 76 1.52 -11.40 -0.05
CA SER A 76 0.86 -12.70 0.05
C SER A 76 0.17 -13.03 -1.27
N GLY A 77 0.70 -14.03 -1.98
CA GLY A 77 0.19 -14.42 -3.30
C GLY A 77 0.60 -13.45 -4.43
N ASN A 78 -0.12 -13.54 -5.55
CA ASN A 78 0.18 -12.77 -6.75
C ASN A 78 -0.65 -11.48 -6.81
N VAL A 79 -0.09 -10.45 -7.46
CA VAL A 79 -0.84 -9.25 -7.83
C VAL A 79 -1.97 -9.64 -8.78
N GLN A 80 -3.18 -9.22 -8.44
CA GLN A 80 -4.37 -9.41 -9.26
C GLN A 80 -4.78 -8.08 -9.88
N ARG A 81 -5.40 -8.12 -11.06
CA ARG A 81 -5.93 -6.92 -11.73
C ARG A 81 -7.26 -7.21 -12.40
N ASN A 82 -8.12 -6.21 -12.45
CA ASN A 82 -9.34 -6.19 -13.24
C ASN A 82 -9.61 -4.76 -13.72
N HIS A 83 -9.60 -4.53 -15.04
CA HIS A 83 -9.67 -3.19 -15.63
C HIS A 83 -8.62 -2.24 -15.01
N ASN A 84 -9.04 -1.20 -14.31
CA ASN A 84 -8.18 -0.25 -13.63
C ASN A 84 -7.98 -0.55 -12.13
N MET A 85 -8.50 -1.67 -11.64
CA MET A 85 -8.35 -2.12 -10.25
C MET A 85 -7.19 -3.10 -10.13
N ILE A 86 -6.39 -2.93 -9.07
CA ILE A 86 -5.30 -3.82 -8.66
C ILE A 86 -5.60 -4.30 -7.24
N TRP A 87 -5.30 -5.56 -6.95
CA TRP A 87 -5.35 -6.13 -5.61
C TRP A 87 -4.03 -6.83 -5.27
N LEU A 88 -3.50 -6.56 -4.08
CA LEU A 88 -2.39 -7.32 -3.50
C LEU A 88 -2.66 -7.59 -2.02
N ALA A 89 -2.76 -8.86 -1.67
CA ALA A 89 -2.81 -9.27 -0.27
C ALA A 89 -1.40 -9.21 0.35
N TRP A 90 -1.33 -9.02 1.66
CA TRP A 90 -0.09 -8.86 2.40
C TRP A 90 -0.20 -9.41 3.82
N GLY A 91 0.96 -9.68 4.42
CA GLY A 91 1.15 -9.88 5.86
C GLY A 91 2.01 -8.75 6.43
N PHE A 92 1.82 -8.43 7.70
CA PHE A 92 2.56 -7.40 8.42
C PHE A 92 2.89 -7.87 9.84
N GLY A 93 4.15 -7.71 10.25
CA GLY A 93 4.64 -8.24 11.52
C GLY A 93 6.08 -7.86 11.82
N PRO A 94 6.59 -8.12 13.05
CA PRO A 94 8.00 -7.93 13.37
C PRO A 94 8.89 -8.83 12.51
N LYS A 95 10.01 -8.28 12.05
CA LYS A 95 11.04 -9.02 11.33
C LYS A 95 12.05 -9.63 12.31
N ASP A 96 12.29 -10.93 12.18
CA ASP A 96 13.37 -11.61 12.89
C ASP A 96 14.73 -11.18 12.32
N GLY A 97 15.60 -10.63 13.19
CA GLY A 97 16.92 -10.15 12.78
C GLY A 97 17.93 -11.25 12.42
N SER A 98 17.67 -12.50 12.84
CA SER A 98 18.53 -13.66 12.60
C SER A 98 18.15 -14.42 11.33
N THR A 99 16.85 -14.62 11.08
CA THR A 99 16.36 -15.36 9.92
C THR A 99 15.97 -14.44 8.75
N GLY A 100 15.65 -13.17 9.05
CA GLY A 100 15.10 -12.23 8.08
C GLY A 100 13.62 -12.45 7.77
N GLU A 101 12.98 -13.44 8.40
CA GLU A 101 11.56 -13.75 8.22
C GLU A 101 10.67 -12.75 8.95
N VAL A 102 9.44 -12.59 8.47
CA VAL A 102 8.42 -11.74 9.11
C VAL A 102 7.42 -12.64 9.82
N ASP A 103 7.30 -12.49 11.14
CA ASP A 103 6.29 -13.16 11.95
C ASP A 103 4.95 -12.45 11.78
N VAL A 104 4.19 -12.85 10.75
CA VAL A 104 2.93 -12.19 10.34
C VAL A 104 1.91 -12.19 11.49
N LYS A 105 1.59 -10.99 12.01
CA LYS A 105 0.58 -10.77 13.04
C LYS A 105 -0.71 -10.19 12.49
N VAL A 106 -0.62 -9.41 11.43
CA VAL A 106 -1.75 -8.77 10.75
C VAL A 106 -1.74 -9.20 9.30
N LYS A 107 -2.91 -9.47 8.74
CA LYS A 107 -3.10 -9.76 7.32
C LYS A 107 -4.10 -8.78 6.74
N GLY A 108 -4.00 -8.56 5.44
CA GLY A 108 -4.89 -7.69 4.73
C GLY A 108 -4.61 -7.68 3.24
N GLY A 109 -5.12 -6.67 2.56
CA GLY A 109 -4.78 -6.40 1.18
C GLY A 109 -5.16 -4.99 0.77
N ASP A 110 -4.51 -4.52 -0.27
CA ASP A 110 -4.76 -3.20 -0.82
C ASP A 110 -5.53 -3.30 -2.13
N VAL A 111 -6.60 -2.52 -2.26
CA VAL A 111 -7.28 -2.26 -3.53
C VAL A 111 -6.77 -0.94 -4.08
N LEU A 112 -6.14 -0.93 -5.25
CA LEU A 112 -5.69 0.30 -5.92
C LEU A 112 -6.55 0.56 -7.16
N ILE A 113 -7.05 1.78 -7.33
CA ILE A 113 -7.76 2.23 -8.53
C ILE A 113 -6.85 3.19 -9.29
N VAL A 114 -6.53 2.82 -10.53
CA VAL A 114 -5.58 3.52 -11.40
C VAL A 114 -6.31 4.52 -12.30
N ASP A 115 -5.80 5.74 -12.35
CA ASP A 115 -6.06 6.68 -13.43
C ASP A 115 -5.28 6.20 -14.66
N LEU A 116 -5.98 5.73 -15.69
CA LEU A 116 -5.37 5.10 -16.85
C LEU A 116 -4.68 6.09 -17.78
N GLU A 117 -5.05 7.38 -17.73
CA GLU A 117 -4.39 8.43 -18.51
C GLU A 117 -3.02 8.77 -17.88
N GLN A 118 -2.99 8.87 -16.55
CA GLN A 118 -1.76 9.19 -15.81
C GLN A 118 -0.89 7.97 -15.51
N GLY A 119 -1.45 6.76 -15.54
CA GLY A 119 -0.77 5.52 -15.15
C GLY A 119 -0.45 5.45 -13.66
N LYS A 120 -1.20 6.16 -12.81
CA LYS A 120 -0.96 6.30 -11.37
C LYS A 120 -2.21 5.96 -10.56
N VAL A 121 -2.01 5.61 -9.30
CA VAL A 121 -3.10 5.32 -8.37
C VAL A 121 -3.84 6.62 -8.01
N LYS A 122 -5.14 6.65 -8.30
CA LYS A 122 -6.06 7.76 -7.98
C LYS A 122 -6.71 7.59 -6.62
N SER A 123 -7.06 6.36 -6.28
CA SER A 123 -7.64 6.02 -4.99
C SER A 123 -7.18 4.64 -4.54
N PHE A 124 -7.04 4.43 -3.24
CA PHE A 124 -6.80 3.08 -2.73
C PHE A 124 -7.39 2.85 -1.35
N TRP A 125 -7.68 1.57 -1.07
CA TRP A 125 -8.24 1.10 0.18
C TRP A 125 -7.31 0.07 0.81
N VAL A 126 -7.14 0.15 2.12
CA VAL A 126 -6.57 -0.94 2.92
C VAL A 126 -7.73 -1.75 3.51
N VAL A 127 -7.71 -3.05 3.25
CA VAL A 127 -8.65 -4.02 3.82
C VAL A 127 -7.89 -4.89 4.81
N ILE A 128 -8.22 -4.78 6.10
CA ILE A 128 -7.64 -5.63 7.14
C ILE A 128 -8.45 -6.92 7.25
N GLU A 129 -7.78 -8.06 7.37
CA GLU A 129 -8.43 -9.35 7.60
C GLU A 129 -9.07 -9.37 9.00
N GLY A 130 -10.36 -9.70 9.05
CA GLY A 130 -11.19 -9.61 10.26
C GLY A 130 -12.07 -8.35 10.22
N VAL A 131 -13.39 -8.54 10.19
CA VAL A 131 -14.35 -7.44 10.30
C VAL A 131 -14.35 -6.99 11.76
N THR A 132 -13.64 -5.92 12.10
CA THR A 132 -13.68 -5.35 13.45
C THR A 132 -14.50 -4.06 13.46
N ASP A 133 -15.80 -4.20 13.67
CA ASP A 133 -16.62 -3.11 14.20
C ASP A 133 -16.46 -3.06 15.73
N SER A 134 -15.25 -2.79 16.25
CA SER A 134 -15.10 -2.56 17.69
C SER A 134 -13.72 -2.04 18.06
N LYS A 135 -13.71 -0.82 18.60
CA LYS A 135 -12.80 -0.46 19.68
C LYS A 135 -13.08 -1.40 20.85
N GLU A 136 -12.48 -2.58 20.85
CA GLU A 136 -12.34 -3.43 22.04
C GLU A 136 -10.88 -3.88 22.18
#